data_AF-A0AB36RIE8-F1
#
_entry.id   AF-A0AB36RIE8-F1
#
_cell.length_a   1.000
_cell.length_b   1.000
_cell.length_c   1.000
_cell.angle_alpha   90.00
_cell.angle_beta   90.00
_cell.angle_gamma   90.00
#
_symmetry.space_group_name_H-M   'P 1'
#
loop_
_entity.id
_entity.type
_entity.pdbx_description
1 polymer ?
#
loop_
_entity_poly.entity_id
_entity_poly.type
_entity_poly.pdbx_seq_one_letter_code
_entity_poly.pdbx_strand_id
1 'polypeptide(L)'
;MIFTRRAAAVAAASLAVCASLTACDDDTVPDPLPDTAPDTVPNAAPERLRAVVQERYDFDPTSFTQGLEVDQDGSLLVGTGQEGESRIYRRSLDGAESQSVDLDPELFGEGITRVGDALWQLTWQDNTAIRRDASTLEETGRVSYEGEGWGLCNRGEELIFSDGSAELRRMDPDSLEERERFRVTSDGAPVTGLNELECVGDDIYANVFTTTDIVRIDANSGEVTALIDASALPNHASPDPNNVLNGIAHLPGTDEFLLAGKRWPDLYRVTFEPADGQSG
;
A
#
# COMPACT_ATOMS: atom_id res chain seq x y z
N MET A 1 -58.56 29.52 -1.30
CA MET A 1 -57.74 30.55 -0.66
C MET A 1 -56.40 30.56 -1.40
N ILE A 2 -56.19 31.20 -2.56
CA ILE A 2 -56.14 32.65 -2.91
C ILE A 2 -55.56 33.52 -1.79
N PHE A 3 -54.30 33.95 -1.95
CA PHE A 3 -53.83 35.36 -1.93
C PHE A 3 -52.36 35.39 -2.42
N THR A 4 -52.06 35.65 -3.71
CA THR A 4 -51.73 36.92 -4.39
C THR A 4 -50.52 37.74 -3.87
N ARG A 5 -49.63 37.98 -4.85
CA ARG A 5 -48.47 38.89 -4.98
C ARG A 5 -48.58 40.24 -4.27
N ARG A 6 -47.43 40.86 -3.98
CA ARG A 6 -47.12 42.25 -4.39
C ARG A 6 -45.63 42.61 -4.29
N ALA A 7 -45.07 42.98 -5.43
CA ALA A 7 -43.89 43.85 -5.54
C ALA A 7 -44.32 45.30 -5.32
N ALA A 8 -43.42 46.14 -4.80
CA ALA A 8 -43.54 47.59 -4.86
C ALA A 8 -42.15 48.21 -5.05
N ALA A 9 -41.98 48.83 -6.21
CA ALA A 9 -40.90 49.76 -6.51
C ALA A 9 -41.21 51.13 -5.89
N VAL A 10 -40.17 51.84 -5.44
CA VAL A 10 -40.23 53.28 -5.18
C VAL A 10 -39.05 53.93 -5.88
N ALA A 11 -39.36 54.91 -6.72
CA ALA A 11 -38.42 55.80 -7.40
C ALA A 11 -38.82 57.26 -7.10
N ALA A 12 -37.82 58.11 -6.82
CA ALA A 12 -37.77 59.56 -7.07
C ALA A 12 -36.46 60.10 -6.45
N ALA A 13 -35.48 60.56 -7.26
CA ALA A 13 -35.28 61.96 -7.71
C ALA A 13 -34.82 62.91 -6.58
N SER A 14 -33.87 63.84 -6.69
CA SER A 14 -32.87 64.28 -7.67
C SER A 14 -32.11 65.40 -6.95
N LEU A 15 -30.79 65.53 -7.07
CA LEU A 15 -30.14 66.86 -7.05
C LEU A 15 -28.72 66.76 -7.60
N ALA A 16 -28.56 67.41 -8.75
CA ALA A 16 -27.31 67.64 -9.43
C ALA A 16 -26.54 68.78 -8.76
N VAL A 17 -25.24 68.59 -8.59
CA VAL A 17 -24.26 69.69 -8.53
C VAL A 17 -23.11 69.31 -9.45
N CYS A 18 -23.00 70.03 -10.57
CA CYS A 18 -21.84 70.02 -11.44
C CYS A 18 -20.74 70.88 -10.80
N ALA A 19 -19.52 70.34 -10.71
CA ALA A 19 -18.31 71.16 -10.62
C ALA A 19 -17.14 70.43 -11.29
N SER A 20 -16.76 70.98 -12.44
CA SER A 20 -15.42 71.11 -13.03
C SER A 20 -14.50 69.89 -13.17
N LEU A 21 -14.23 69.61 -14.45
CA LEU A 21 -13.14 68.86 -15.05
C LEU A 21 -11.77 69.07 -14.38
N THR A 22 -11.04 67.98 -14.17
CA THR A 22 -9.61 67.87 -14.54
C THR A 22 -9.32 66.40 -14.78
N ALA A 23 -9.03 66.07 -16.03
CA ALA A 23 -8.59 64.76 -16.46
C ALA A 23 -7.10 64.63 -16.17
N CYS A 24 -6.73 63.59 -15.40
CA CYS A 24 -5.44 62.95 -15.50
C CYS A 24 -5.73 61.44 -15.53
N ASP A 25 -5.52 60.86 -16.71
CA ASP A 25 -5.31 59.43 -16.91
C ASP A 25 -4.22 58.96 -15.95
N ASP A 26 -4.52 57.95 -15.14
CA ASP A 26 -3.53 56.99 -14.66
C ASP A 26 -4.25 55.65 -14.43
N ASP A 27 -4.42 54.90 -15.53
CA ASP A 27 -4.83 53.50 -15.51
C ASP A 27 -3.70 52.66 -14.90
N THR A 28 -3.64 52.58 -13.58
CA THR A 28 -2.88 51.53 -12.89
C THR A 28 -3.85 50.50 -12.33
N VAL A 29 -4.12 49.47 -13.13
CA VAL A 29 -4.66 48.20 -12.62
C VAL A 29 -3.62 47.65 -11.64
N PRO A 30 -3.95 47.37 -10.37
CA PRO A 30 -3.00 46.73 -9.46
C PRO A 30 -2.67 45.32 -9.97
N ASP A 31 -1.39 45.03 -10.11
CA ASP A 31 -0.87 43.71 -10.47
C ASP A 31 -1.46 42.64 -9.54
N PRO A 32 -1.88 41.47 -10.07
CA PRO A 32 -2.21 40.35 -9.22
C PRO A 32 -0.96 39.93 -8.45
N LEU A 33 -1.12 39.78 -7.13
CA LEU A 33 -0.09 39.24 -6.24
C LEU A 33 0.47 37.94 -6.85
N PRO A 34 1.80 37.71 -6.81
CA PRO A 34 2.36 36.46 -7.30
C PRO A 34 1.77 35.30 -6.49
N ASP A 35 1.17 34.37 -7.20
CA ASP A 35 0.72 33.07 -6.69
C ASP A 35 1.97 32.31 -6.26
N THR A 36 2.35 32.44 -5.00
CA THR A 36 3.42 31.62 -4.40
C THR A 36 2.84 30.23 -4.22
N ALA A 37 3.00 29.40 -5.27
CA ALA A 37 2.99 27.96 -5.11
C ALA A 37 3.88 27.61 -3.90
N PRO A 38 3.45 26.68 -3.03
CA PRO A 38 4.29 26.25 -1.92
C PRO A 38 5.63 25.79 -2.50
N ASP A 39 6.73 26.30 -1.94
CA ASP A 39 8.09 25.90 -2.28
C ASP A 39 8.18 24.37 -2.20
N THR A 40 8.17 23.71 -3.35
CA THR A 40 8.48 22.28 -3.44
C THR A 40 9.93 22.14 -3.05
N VAL A 41 10.18 21.71 -1.81
CA VAL A 41 11.50 21.20 -1.43
C VAL A 41 11.85 20.15 -2.49
N PRO A 42 13.00 20.25 -3.17
CA PRO A 42 13.42 19.22 -4.10
C PRO A 42 13.45 17.91 -3.32
N ASN A 43 12.55 16.99 -3.64
CA ASN A 43 12.54 15.69 -3.00
C ASN A 43 13.89 15.03 -3.29
N ALA A 44 14.53 14.51 -2.24
CA ALA A 44 15.80 13.83 -2.40
C ALA A 44 15.56 12.59 -3.27
N ALA A 45 16.45 12.33 -4.23
CA ALA A 45 16.34 11.13 -5.04
C ALA A 45 16.28 9.89 -4.13
N PRO A 46 15.48 8.86 -4.47
CA PRO A 46 15.37 7.66 -3.65
C PRO A 46 16.72 7.00 -3.42
N GLU A 47 16.96 6.54 -2.20
CA GLU A 47 18.13 5.72 -1.85
C GLU A 47 18.17 4.47 -2.75
N ARG A 48 19.37 4.00 -3.11
CA ARG A 48 19.52 2.72 -3.82
C ARG A 48 20.08 1.69 -2.85
N LEU A 49 19.27 0.68 -2.58
CA LEU A 49 19.57 -0.42 -1.69
C LEU A 49 19.64 -1.72 -2.48
N ARG A 50 20.26 -2.74 -1.89
CA ARG A 50 20.21 -4.13 -2.34
C ARG A 50 19.82 -5.03 -1.18
N ALA A 51 19.12 -6.12 -1.48
CA ALA A 51 18.88 -7.18 -0.53
C ALA A 51 20.14 -8.04 -0.36
N VAL A 52 20.63 -8.16 0.86
CA VAL A 52 21.80 -8.98 1.21
C VAL A 52 21.34 -10.16 2.05
N VAL A 53 21.54 -11.37 1.54
CA VAL A 53 21.13 -12.61 2.20
C VAL A 53 22.00 -12.87 3.43
N GLN A 54 21.33 -12.95 4.58
CA GLN A 54 21.92 -13.38 5.85
C GLN A 54 21.74 -14.89 6.04
N GLU A 55 20.56 -15.41 5.71
CA GLU A 55 20.23 -16.82 5.85
C GLU A 55 19.16 -17.25 4.83
N ARG A 56 19.14 -18.55 4.50
CA ARG A 56 18.12 -19.18 3.67
C ARG A 56 17.46 -20.31 4.46
N TYR A 57 16.14 -20.36 4.41
CA TYR A 57 15.32 -21.43 4.95
C TYR A 57 14.56 -22.13 3.82
N ASP A 58 14.19 -23.39 4.07
CA ASP A 58 13.26 -24.10 3.18
C ASP A 58 11.86 -23.45 3.28
N PHE A 59 11.20 -23.37 2.14
CA PHE A 59 9.83 -22.89 2.00
C PHE A 59 9.01 -23.88 1.16
N ASP A 60 7.68 -23.84 1.29
CA ASP A 60 6.79 -24.74 0.58
C ASP A 60 6.70 -24.37 -0.92
N PRO A 61 7.22 -25.19 -1.85
CA PRO A 61 7.21 -24.89 -3.28
C PRO A 61 5.80 -24.95 -3.90
N THR A 62 4.79 -25.39 -3.15
CA THR A 62 3.39 -25.34 -3.59
C THR A 62 2.72 -24.00 -3.26
N SER A 63 3.28 -23.22 -2.33
CA SER A 63 2.72 -21.94 -1.89
C SER A 63 2.84 -20.87 -2.97
N PHE A 64 1.74 -20.52 -3.63
CA PHE A 64 1.65 -19.33 -4.47
C PHE A 64 1.50 -18.09 -3.56
N THR A 65 2.58 -17.69 -2.91
CA THR A 65 2.62 -16.67 -1.85
C THR A 65 2.04 -15.33 -2.29
N GLN A 66 1.02 -14.86 -1.57
CA GLN A 66 0.36 -13.56 -1.80
C GLN A 66 0.34 -12.65 -0.57
N GLY A 67 0.63 -13.18 0.61
CA GLY A 67 0.89 -12.39 1.81
C GLY A 67 1.82 -13.14 2.75
N LEU A 68 2.72 -12.42 3.42
CA LEU A 68 3.65 -12.96 4.39
C LEU A 68 3.73 -12.00 5.59
N GLU A 69 3.56 -12.50 6.81
CA GLU A 69 3.70 -11.67 8.02
C GLU A 69 4.39 -12.46 9.13
N VAL A 70 5.22 -11.80 9.93
CA VAL A 70 5.75 -12.38 11.19
C VAL A 70 4.74 -12.14 12.29
N ASP A 71 4.24 -13.24 12.86
CA ASP A 71 3.26 -13.22 13.93
C ASP A 71 3.90 -12.84 15.28
N GLN A 72 3.07 -12.54 16.27
CA GLN A 72 3.48 -12.05 17.60
C GLN A 72 4.39 -13.02 18.37
N ASP A 73 4.29 -14.32 18.10
CA ASP A 73 5.12 -15.36 18.70
C ASP A 73 6.39 -15.69 17.90
N GLY A 74 6.63 -14.96 16.81
CA GLY A 74 7.75 -15.16 15.88
C GLY A 74 7.52 -16.26 14.84
N SER A 75 6.33 -16.87 14.80
CA SER A 75 5.92 -17.72 13.68
C SER A 75 5.60 -16.88 12.44
N LEU A 76 5.41 -17.54 11.30
CA LEU A 76 5.04 -16.92 10.03
C LEU A 76 3.59 -17.23 9.72
N LEU A 77 2.85 -16.20 9.34
CA LEU A 77 1.57 -16.29 8.66
C LEU A 77 1.80 -16.18 7.15
N VAL A 78 1.18 -17.07 6.39
CA VAL A 78 1.32 -17.10 4.93
C VAL A 78 -0.06 -17.20 4.29
N GLY A 79 -0.40 -16.22 3.47
CA GLY A 79 -1.54 -16.26 2.56
C GLY A 79 -1.11 -16.74 1.18
N THR A 80 -1.84 -17.69 0.58
CA THR A 80 -1.59 -18.19 -0.77
C THR A 80 -2.77 -17.96 -1.70
N GLY A 81 -2.45 -17.77 -2.98
CA GLY A 81 -3.42 -17.69 -4.06
C GLY A 81 -3.59 -19.01 -4.83
N GLN A 82 -4.24 -18.89 -6.00
CA GLN A 82 -4.73 -19.92 -6.92
C GLN A 82 -6.11 -20.50 -6.54
N GLU A 83 -7.06 -20.44 -7.49
CA GLU A 83 -8.38 -21.03 -7.32
C GLU A 83 -8.27 -22.53 -7.04
N GLY A 84 -8.99 -23.00 -6.01
CA GLY A 84 -8.94 -24.40 -5.55
C GLY A 84 -7.69 -24.81 -4.78
N GLU A 85 -6.67 -23.95 -4.69
CA GLU A 85 -5.40 -24.19 -3.97
C GLU A 85 -5.13 -23.13 -2.88
N SER A 86 -5.89 -22.05 -2.85
CA SER A 86 -5.72 -20.94 -1.90
C SER A 86 -5.92 -21.42 -0.46
N ARG A 87 -4.97 -21.06 0.41
CA ARG A 87 -5.02 -21.35 1.84
C ARG A 87 -4.37 -20.23 2.63
N ILE A 88 -4.63 -20.20 3.92
CA ILE A 88 -3.83 -19.47 4.90
C ILE A 88 -3.24 -20.47 5.87
N TYR A 89 -1.97 -20.34 6.20
CA TYR A 89 -1.32 -21.23 7.14
C TYR A 89 -0.33 -20.51 8.04
N ARG A 90 -0.03 -21.15 9.17
CA ARG A 90 0.98 -20.73 10.13
C ARG A 90 2.10 -21.75 10.17
N ARG A 91 3.35 -21.28 10.16
CA ARG A 91 4.54 -22.15 10.31
C ARG A 91 5.63 -21.49 11.12
N SER A 92 6.49 -22.29 11.74
CA SER A 92 7.75 -21.78 12.27
C SER A 92 8.76 -21.51 11.16
N LEU A 93 9.73 -20.64 11.44
CA LEU A 93 10.78 -20.27 10.50
C LEU A 93 11.59 -21.47 9.98
N ASP A 94 11.71 -22.54 10.79
CA ASP A 94 12.45 -23.76 10.46
C ASP A 94 11.70 -24.74 9.53
N GLY A 95 10.42 -24.54 9.22
CA GLY A 95 9.68 -25.47 8.36
C GLY A 95 8.33 -25.92 8.87
N ALA A 96 8.16 -26.05 10.18
CA ALA A 96 7.02 -26.78 10.71
C ALA A 96 5.71 -25.99 10.59
N GLU A 97 4.82 -26.46 9.74
CA GLU A 97 3.44 -25.96 9.67
C GLU A 97 2.67 -26.41 10.91
N SER A 98 2.10 -25.46 11.64
CA SER A 98 1.31 -25.71 12.85
C SER A 98 -0.19 -25.67 12.59
N GLN A 99 -0.62 -25.01 11.52
CA GLN A 99 -2.03 -24.80 11.19
C GLN A 99 -2.19 -24.41 9.74
N SER A 100 -3.25 -24.89 9.09
CA SER A 100 -3.63 -24.50 7.73
C SER A 100 -5.15 -24.56 7.57
N VAL A 101 -5.69 -23.58 6.85
CA VAL A 101 -7.11 -23.48 6.52
C VAL A 101 -7.23 -23.15 5.04
N ASP A 102 -7.88 -24.03 4.29
CA ASP A 102 -8.18 -23.82 2.88
C ASP A 102 -9.26 -22.74 2.73
N LEU A 103 -9.19 -21.96 1.66
CA LEU A 103 -10.26 -21.04 1.27
C LEU A 103 -11.36 -21.81 0.54
N ASP A 104 -12.50 -21.16 0.37
CA ASP A 104 -13.50 -21.63 -0.59
C ASP A 104 -12.81 -21.80 -1.96
N PRO A 105 -12.94 -22.95 -2.65
CA PRO A 105 -12.26 -23.21 -3.91
C PRO A 105 -12.51 -22.18 -5.02
N GLU A 106 -13.61 -21.43 -4.95
CA GLU A 106 -13.92 -20.36 -5.91
C GLU A 106 -13.10 -19.08 -5.66
N LEU A 107 -12.49 -18.94 -4.48
CA LEU A 107 -11.74 -17.74 -4.10
C LEU A 107 -10.27 -17.88 -4.42
N PHE A 108 -9.70 -16.79 -4.94
CA PHE A 108 -8.27 -16.62 -5.07
C PHE A 108 -7.77 -15.76 -3.90
N GLY A 109 -7.03 -16.36 -2.96
CA GLY A 109 -6.49 -15.65 -1.79
C GLY A 109 -5.36 -14.70 -2.15
N GLU A 110 -5.32 -13.55 -1.47
CA GLU A 110 -4.30 -12.50 -1.67
C GLU A 110 -3.65 -12.11 -0.34
N GLY A 111 -3.23 -10.85 -0.19
CA GLY A 111 -2.55 -10.31 0.99
C GLY A 111 -3.30 -10.53 2.29
N ILE A 112 -2.53 -10.69 3.36
CA ILE A 112 -3.03 -10.89 4.72
C ILE A 112 -2.45 -9.83 5.65
N THR A 113 -3.17 -9.47 6.72
CA THR A 113 -2.50 -8.84 7.86
C THR A 113 -3.21 -9.09 9.19
N ARG A 114 -2.46 -9.16 10.28
CA ARG A 114 -3.03 -9.33 11.62
C ARG A 114 -3.39 -7.98 12.26
N VAL A 115 -4.57 -7.90 12.87
CA VAL A 115 -5.07 -6.74 13.64
C VAL A 115 -5.56 -7.22 15.00
N GLY A 116 -4.71 -7.14 16.02
CA GLY A 116 -5.04 -7.61 17.36
C GLY A 116 -5.36 -9.12 17.37
N ASP A 117 -6.60 -9.46 17.71
CA ASP A 117 -7.12 -10.84 17.72
C ASP A 117 -7.78 -11.25 16.38
N ALA A 118 -7.82 -10.33 15.40
CA ALA A 118 -8.33 -10.59 14.07
C ALA A 118 -7.21 -10.71 13.04
N LEU A 119 -7.50 -11.36 11.93
CA LEU A 119 -6.67 -11.37 10.74
C LEU A 119 -7.55 -11.07 9.52
N TRP A 120 -7.08 -10.19 8.66
CA TRP A 120 -7.71 -9.94 7.37
C TRP A 120 -6.99 -10.71 6.28
N GLN A 121 -7.76 -11.27 5.35
CA GLN A 121 -7.26 -11.90 4.14
C GLN A 121 -8.05 -11.38 2.95
N LEU A 122 -7.36 -10.77 1.99
CA LEU A 122 -7.95 -10.28 0.76
C LEU A 122 -8.19 -11.43 -0.23
N THR A 123 -9.01 -11.16 -1.24
CA THR A 123 -9.10 -11.98 -2.45
C THR A 123 -8.82 -11.14 -3.69
N TRP A 124 -8.48 -11.79 -4.80
CA TRP A 124 -8.05 -11.06 -5.98
C TRP A 124 -9.18 -10.28 -6.66
N GLN A 125 -10.12 -10.98 -7.31
CA GLN A 125 -11.19 -10.37 -8.12
C GLN A 125 -12.58 -10.55 -7.51
N ASP A 126 -12.70 -11.23 -6.38
CA ASP A 126 -14.00 -11.51 -5.74
C ASP A 126 -14.53 -10.35 -4.88
N ASN A 127 -13.79 -9.23 -4.83
CA ASN A 127 -14.20 -7.99 -4.14
C ASN A 127 -14.59 -8.23 -2.66
N THR A 128 -13.91 -9.18 -2.00
CA THR A 128 -14.27 -9.68 -0.67
C THR A 128 -13.04 -9.89 0.19
N ALA A 129 -13.04 -9.37 1.41
CA ALA A 129 -12.06 -9.70 2.43
C ALA A 129 -12.67 -10.64 3.46
N ILE A 130 -11.90 -11.64 3.85
CA ILE A 130 -12.25 -12.61 4.88
C ILE A 130 -11.66 -12.11 6.21
N ARG A 131 -12.52 -11.96 7.21
CA ARG A 131 -12.10 -11.72 8.60
C ARG A 131 -11.93 -13.07 9.28
N ARG A 132 -10.79 -13.29 9.91
CA ARG A 132 -10.45 -14.53 10.62
C ARG A 132 -10.13 -14.25 12.08
N ASP A 133 -10.35 -15.24 12.93
CA ASP A 133 -9.73 -15.27 14.26
C ASP A 133 -8.22 -15.48 14.08
N ALA A 134 -7.39 -14.60 14.63
CA ALA A 134 -5.94 -14.69 14.41
C ALA A 134 -5.33 -15.96 15.03
N SER A 135 -5.91 -16.50 16.10
CA SER A 135 -5.39 -17.68 16.77
C SER A 135 -5.80 -18.99 16.08
N THR A 136 -7.04 -19.07 15.59
CA THR A 136 -7.58 -20.30 14.97
C THR A 136 -7.59 -20.28 13.43
N LEU A 137 -7.32 -19.12 12.81
CA LEU A 137 -7.47 -18.87 11.37
C LEU A 137 -8.90 -19.13 10.83
N GLU A 138 -9.86 -19.46 11.70
CA GLU A 138 -11.24 -19.71 11.32
C GLU A 138 -11.88 -18.42 10.83
N GLU A 139 -12.66 -18.53 9.75
CA GLU A 139 -13.43 -17.42 9.23
C GLU A 139 -14.50 -16.98 10.26
N THR A 140 -14.50 -15.70 10.60
CA THR A 140 -15.46 -15.06 11.52
C THR A 140 -16.41 -14.11 10.82
N GLY A 141 -16.11 -13.74 9.57
CA GLY A 141 -16.97 -12.89 8.75
C GLY A 141 -16.31 -12.52 7.42
N ARG A 142 -17.07 -11.78 6.61
CA ARG A 142 -16.59 -11.21 5.34
C ARG A 142 -17.08 -9.79 5.18
N VAL A 143 -16.30 -8.98 4.47
CA VAL A 143 -16.66 -7.62 4.06
C VAL A 143 -16.35 -7.43 2.59
N SER A 144 -17.11 -6.57 1.91
CA SER A 144 -16.87 -6.27 0.50
C SER A 144 -16.03 -5.00 0.35
N TYR A 145 -15.23 -4.94 -0.71
CA TYR A 145 -14.48 -3.76 -1.13
C TYR A 145 -14.56 -3.58 -2.64
N GLU A 146 -14.26 -2.39 -3.16
CA GLU A 146 -14.31 -2.13 -4.60
C GLU A 146 -12.96 -2.40 -5.28
N GLY A 147 -13.00 -3.03 -6.47
CA GLY A 147 -11.79 -3.32 -7.26
C GLY A 147 -11.01 -4.54 -6.74
N GLU A 148 -9.83 -4.76 -7.32
CA GLU A 148 -8.98 -5.89 -6.91
C GLU A 148 -8.35 -5.67 -5.52
N GLY A 149 -7.96 -6.75 -4.85
CA GLY A 149 -7.13 -6.70 -3.64
C GLY A 149 -5.84 -7.49 -3.84
N TRP A 150 -4.69 -6.91 -3.51
CA TRP A 150 -3.37 -7.51 -3.75
C TRP A 150 -2.61 -7.65 -2.42
N GLY A 151 -2.06 -6.57 -1.88
CA GLY A 151 -1.32 -6.57 -0.61
C GLY A 151 -2.06 -5.84 0.50
N LEU A 152 -1.75 -6.19 1.74
CA LEU A 152 -2.32 -5.60 2.94
C LEU A 152 -1.27 -5.57 4.05
N CYS A 153 -1.06 -4.44 4.71
CA CYS A 153 -0.22 -4.38 5.92
C CYS A 153 -0.80 -3.46 6.99
N ASN A 154 -0.45 -3.71 8.24
CA ASN A 154 -1.00 -3.03 9.41
C ASN A 154 -0.08 -1.92 9.94
N ARG A 155 -0.59 -0.70 10.09
CA ARG A 155 0.09 0.45 10.72
C ARG A 155 -0.49 0.83 12.09
N GLY A 156 -1.21 -0.08 12.72
CA GLY A 156 -1.89 0.13 14.00
C GLY A 156 -3.23 0.84 13.85
N GLU A 157 -3.22 2.14 13.53
CA GLU A 157 -4.45 2.96 13.43
C GLU A 157 -5.18 2.83 12.08
N GLU A 158 -4.53 2.21 11.11
CA GLU A 158 -5.01 2.00 9.75
C GLU A 158 -4.33 0.77 9.13
N LEU A 159 -4.95 0.23 8.09
CA LEU A 159 -4.30 -0.71 7.18
C LEU A 159 -3.97 -0.03 5.87
N ILE A 160 -2.90 -0.48 5.23
CA ILE A 160 -2.54 -0.06 3.88
C ILE A 160 -2.88 -1.20 2.92
N PHE A 161 -3.62 -0.87 1.87
CA PHE A 161 -4.14 -1.81 0.88
C PHE A 161 -3.62 -1.44 -0.50
N SER A 162 -3.11 -2.42 -1.25
CA SER A 162 -2.74 -2.29 -2.66
C SER A 162 -3.65 -3.10 -3.57
N ASP A 163 -3.75 -2.68 -4.83
CA ASP A 163 -4.58 -3.32 -5.87
C ASP A 163 -3.84 -3.44 -7.22
N GLY A 164 -2.50 -3.39 -7.20
CA GLY A 164 -1.67 -3.38 -8.39
C GLY A 164 -1.61 -2.03 -9.13
N SER A 165 -2.42 -1.04 -8.74
CA SER A 165 -2.31 0.31 -9.28
C SER A 165 -1.13 1.09 -8.68
N ALA A 166 -1.08 2.41 -8.94
CA ALA A 166 -0.15 3.32 -8.27
C ALA A 166 -0.76 4.03 -7.07
N GLU A 167 -1.95 3.61 -6.61
CA GLU A 167 -2.61 4.17 -5.44
C GLU A 167 -2.65 3.13 -4.33
N LEU A 168 -2.30 3.58 -3.12
CA LEU A 168 -2.50 2.83 -1.89
C LEU A 168 -3.71 3.40 -1.16
N ARG A 169 -4.45 2.54 -0.49
CA ARG A 169 -5.67 2.91 0.23
C ARG A 169 -5.42 2.78 1.73
N ARG A 170 -5.86 3.78 2.49
CA ARG A 170 -5.94 3.73 3.95
C ARG A 170 -7.29 3.13 4.33
N MET A 171 -7.25 2.01 5.03
CA MET A 171 -8.45 1.28 5.44
C MET A 171 -8.63 1.33 6.95
N ASP A 172 -9.88 1.31 7.40
CA ASP A 172 -10.21 1.08 8.80
C ASP A 172 -9.78 -0.34 9.23
N PRO A 173 -9.04 -0.50 10.34
CA PRO A 173 -8.52 -1.80 10.74
C PRO A 173 -9.60 -2.77 11.25
N ASP A 174 -10.73 -2.26 11.73
CA ASP A 174 -11.81 -3.06 12.29
C ASP A 174 -12.89 -3.41 11.25
N SER A 175 -13.22 -2.49 10.35
CA SER A 175 -14.29 -2.66 9.35
C SER A 175 -13.79 -2.93 7.93
N LEU A 176 -12.51 -2.63 7.65
CA LEU A 176 -11.94 -2.58 6.30
C LEU A 176 -12.62 -1.56 5.38
N GLU A 177 -13.28 -0.55 5.94
CA GLU A 177 -13.84 0.56 5.15
C GLU A 177 -12.72 1.49 4.68
N GLU A 178 -12.77 1.88 3.40
CA GLU A 178 -11.79 2.81 2.83
C GLU A 178 -11.99 4.22 3.39
N ARG A 179 -10.89 4.82 3.86
CA ARG A 179 -10.88 6.19 4.40
C ARG A 179 -10.31 7.19 3.42
N GLU A 180 -9.22 6.83 2.74
CA GLU A 180 -8.47 7.71 1.84
C GLU A 180 -7.66 6.86 0.85
N ARG A 181 -7.29 7.48 -0.29
CA ARG A 181 -6.26 6.97 -1.19
C ARG A 181 -5.15 7.99 -1.35
N PHE A 182 -3.93 7.51 -1.52
CA PHE A 182 -2.77 8.33 -1.87
C PHE A 182 -1.98 7.67 -2.99
N ARG A 183 -1.36 8.51 -3.84
CA ARG A 183 -0.60 8.04 -5.00
C ARG A 183 0.86 7.83 -4.60
N VAL A 184 1.40 6.68 -5.01
CA VAL A 184 2.82 6.37 -4.87
C VAL A 184 3.60 6.93 -6.05
N THR A 185 4.67 7.68 -5.77
CA THR A 185 5.54 8.24 -6.81
C THR A 185 7.02 8.07 -6.50
N SER A 186 7.82 7.87 -7.54
CA SER A 186 9.28 7.91 -7.49
C SER A 186 9.75 8.99 -8.46
N ASP A 187 10.49 9.98 -7.98
CA ASP A 187 10.91 11.15 -8.77
C ASP A 187 9.75 11.82 -9.54
N GLY A 188 8.57 11.89 -8.90
CA GLY A 188 7.34 12.45 -9.48
C GLY A 188 6.62 11.56 -10.51
N ALA A 189 7.15 10.39 -10.84
CA ALA A 189 6.49 9.42 -11.71
C ALA A 189 5.70 8.39 -10.89
N PRO A 190 4.46 8.02 -11.28
CA PRO A 190 3.69 6.99 -10.60
C PRO A 190 4.39 5.62 -10.63
N VAL A 191 4.36 4.91 -9.51
CA VAL A 191 4.86 3.53 -9.41
C VAL A 191 3.67 2.56 -9.41
N THR A 192 3.52 1.78 -10.47
CA THR A 192 2.43 0.78 -10.60
C THR A 192 2.91 -0.62 -10.26
N GLY A 193 1.98 -1.57 -10.09
CA GLY A 193 2.29 -2.96 -9.82
C GLY A 193 2.60 -3.22 -8.35
N LEU A 194 2.20 -2.31 -7.45
CA LEU A 194 2.35 -2.49 -6.01
C LEU A 194 1.56 -3.73 -5.58
N ASN A 195 2.27 -4.74 -5.10
CA ASN A 195 1.71 -6.05 -4.78
C ASN A 195 1.72 -6.25 -3.27
N GLU A 196 2.35 -7.31 -2.77
CA GLU A 196 2.46 -7.56 -1.35
C GLU A 196 3.15 -6.40 -0.61
N LEU A 197 2.66 -6.12 0.60
CA LEU A 197 3.03 -4.98 1.41
C LEU A 197 3.52 -5.42 2.79
N GLU A 198 4.50 -4.69 3.33
CA GLU A 198 4.88 -4.78 4.74
C GLU A 198 5.05 -3.38 5.36
N CYS A 199 4.51 -3.19 6.55
CA CYS A 199 4.43 -1.88 7.20
C CYS A 199 5.41 -1.82 8.39
N VAL A 200 6.40 -0.91 8.36
CA VAL A 200 7.40 -0.75 9.43
C VAL A 200 7.50 0.72 9.85
N GLY A 201 6.82 1.07 10.94
CA GLY A 201 6.76 2.46 11.40
C GLY A 201 6.06 3.37 10.37
N ASP A 202 6.82 4.34 9.84
CA ASP A 202 6.34 5.27 8.80
C ASP A 202 6.60 4.77 7.38
N ASP A 203 7.32 3.65 7.22
CA ASP A 203 7.65 3.08 5.93
C ASP A 203 6.67 1.97 5.53
N ILE A 204 6.35 1.93 4.23
CA ILE A 204 5.67 0.81 3.57
C ILE A 204 6.66 0.21 2.57
N TYR A 205 6.91 -1.08 2.69
CA TYR A 205 7.66 -1.86 1.72
C TYR A 205 6.67 -2.52 0.78
N ALA A 206 6.89 -2.44 -0.51
CA ALA A 206 6.01 -3.06 -1.50
C ALA A 206 6.82 -3.83 -2.54
N ASN A 207 6.42 -5.09 -2.81
CA ASN A 207 6.87 -5.77 -4.02
C ASN A 207 6.32 -5.05 -5.26
N VAL A 208 7.12 -4.97 -6.32
CA VAL A 208 6.65 -4.51 -7.64
C VAL A 208 6.45 -5.72 -8.55
N PHE A 209 5.19 -6.02 -8.87
CA PHE A 209 4.79 -7.25 -9.56
C PHE A 209 5.53 -7.46 -10.89
N THR A 210 5.95 -8.72 -11.09
CA THR A 210 6.80 -9.22 -12.18
C THR A 210 8.25 -8.75 -12.20
N THR A 211 8.66 -7.92 -11.23
CA THR A 211 10.05 -7.49 -11.07
C THR A 211 10.71 -8.18 -9.88
N THR A 212 12.00 -7.90 -9.69
CA THR A 212 12.76 -8.23 -8.48
C THR A 212 12.97 -7.00 -7.59
N ASP A 213 12.25 -5.92 -7.86
CA ASP A 213 12.37 -4.66 -7.13
C ASP A 213 11.39 -4.62 -5.96
N ILE A 214 11.85 -4.05 -4.86
CA ILE A 214 11.03 -3.63 -3.73
C ILE A 214 11.16 -2.11 -3.62
N VAL A 215 10.06 -1.42 -3.33
CA VAL A 215 10.08 0.02 -3.05
C VAL A 215 9.79 0.25 -1.58
N ARG A 216 10.54 1.17 -0.96
CA ARG A 216 10.22 1.73 0.36
C ARG A 216 9.52 3.06 0.15
N ILE A 217 8.33 3.20 0.69
CA ILE A 217 7.42 4.33 0.48
C ILE A 217 7.19 5.00 1.83
N ASP A 218 7.36 6.31 1.90
CA ASP A 218 6.91 7.08 3.06
C ASP A 218 5.38 7.10 3.09
N ALA A 219 4.80 6.55 4.16
CA ALA A 219 3.36 6.38 4.28
C ALA A 219 2.60 7.71 4.34
N ASN A 220 3.25 8.82 4.67
CA ASN A 220 2.59 10.12 4.83
C ASN A 220 2.46 10.88 3.50
N SER A 221 3.48 10.81 2.66
CA SER A 221 3.59 11.54 1.39
C SER A 221 3.29 10.68 0.16
N GLY A 222 3.46 9.36 0.24
CA GLY A 222 3.43 8.47 -0.91
C GLY A 222 4.72 8.52 -1.76
N GLU A 223 5.75 9.22 -1.31
CA GLU A 223 7.02 9.29 -2.02
C GLU A 223 7.86 8.04 -1.75
N VAL A 224 8.45 7.48 -2.81
CA VAL A 224 9.42 6.39 -2.68
C VAL A 224 10.72 6.95 -2.10
N THR A 225 11.11 6.45 -0.94
CA THR A 225 12.35 6.85 -0.23
C THR A 225 13.52 5.92 -0.54
N ALA A 226 13.25 4.68 -0.98
CA ALA A 226 14.29 3.77 -1.47
C ALA A 226 13.79 2.83 -2.57
N LEU A 227 14.71 2.48 -3.46
CA LEU A 227 14.58 1.45 -4.47
C LEU A 227 15.54 0.31 -4.09
N ILE A 228 14.99 -0.86 -3.80
CA ILE A 228 15.69 -2.02 -3.27
C ILE A 228 15.77 -3.10 -4.35
N ASP A 229 16.99 -3.42 -4.78
CA ASP A 229 17.27 -4.50 -5.74
C ASP A 229 17.38 -5.85 -5.01
N ALA A 230 16.43 -6.75 -5.25
CA ALA A 230 16.46 -8.12 -4.76
C ALA A 230 16.80 -9.16 -5.86
N SER A 231 17.31 -8.73 -7.03
CA SER A 231 17.64 -9.61 -8.16
C SER A 231 18.74 -10.62 -7.85
N ALA A 232 19.55 -10.37 -6.81
CA ALA A 232 20.59 -11.27 -6.35
C ALA A 232 20.05 -12.50 -5.59
N LEU A 233 18.78 -12.49 -5.15
CA LEU A 233 18.17 -13.64 -4.48
C LEU A 233 17.92 -14.77 -5.49
N PRO A 234 18.49 -15.96 -5.27
CA PRO A 234 18.23 -17.09 -6.16
C PRO A 234 16.77 -17.54 -6.09
N ASN A 235 16.13 -17.67 -7.24
CA ASN A 235 14.81 -18.28 -7.38
C ASN A 235 14.98 -19.76 -7.81
N HIS A 236 14.72 -20.71 -6.91
CA HIS A 236 14.75 -22.15 -7.23
C HIS A 236 13.36 -22.74 -7.54
N ALA A 237 12.34 -21.92 -7.78
CA ALA A 237 11.05 -22.41 -8.23
C ALA A 237 11.16 -23.12 -9.59
N SER A 238 10.17 -23.95 -9.91
CA SER A 238 10.05 -24.48 -11.28
C SER A 238 9.88 -23.31 -12.27
N PRO A 239 10.44 -23.38 -13.49
CA PRO A 239 10.32 -22.29 -14.45
C PRO A 239 8.86 -21.98 -14.80
N ASP A 240 8.39 -20.80 -14.39
CA ASP A 240 7.08 -20.24 -14.72
C ASP A 240 7.18 -18.72 -14.61
N PRO A 241 6.65 -17.93 -15.57
CA PRO A 241 6.68 -16.46 -15.49
C PRO A 241 5.93 -15.89 -14.28
N ASN A 242 5.05 -16.67 -13.63
CA ASN A 242 4.31 -16.25 -12.45
C ASN A 242 5.03 -16.58 -11.13
N ASN A 243 6.13 -17.36 -11.17
CA ASN A 243 6.91 -17.72 -9.98
C ASN A 243 7.89 -16.59 -9.61
N VAL A 244 7.34 -15.43 -9.31
CA VAL A 244 8.06 -14.16 -9.09
C VAL A 244 8.30 -13.89 -7.60
N LEU A 245 9.19 -12.94 -7.30
CA LEU A 245 9.36 -12.39 -5.95
C LEU A 245 8.03 -11.84 -5.45
N ASN A 246 7.58 -12.27 -4.27
CA ASN A 246 6.38 -11.78 -3.59
C ASN A 246 6.34 -12.30 -2.15
N GLY A 247 6.01 -11.44 -1.19
CA GLY A 247 6.02 -11.75 0.24
C GLY A 247 7.21 -11.08 0.94
N ILE A 248 6.91 -10.16 1.84
CA ILE A 248 7.86 -9.38 2.64
C ILE A 248 7.36 -9.43 4.08
N ALA A 249 8.22 -9.81 5.02
CA ALA A 249 7.88 -9.67 6.43
C ALA A 249 9.06 -9.14 7.24
N HIS A 250 8.80 -8.13 8.06
CA HIS A 250 9.80 -7.55 8.95
C HIS A 250 10.02 -8.47 10.16
N LEU A 251 11.27 -8.60 10.61
CA LEU A 251 11.59 -9.28 11.86
C LEU A 251 11.59 -8.27 13.01
N PRO A 252 10.57 -8.30 13.91
CA PRO A 252 10.37 -7.26 14.91
C PRO A 252 11.61 -7.01 15.78
N GLY A 253 11.95 -5.74 15.96
CA GLY A 253 13.10 -5.33 16.77
C GLY A 253 14.46 -5.47 16.10
N THR A 254 14.50 -5.73 14.79
CA THR A 254 15.73 -5.77 13.98
C THR A 254 15.58 -4.93 12.70
N ASP A 255 16.65 -4.82 11.91
CA ASP A 255 16.61 -4.23 10.57
C ASP A 255 16.53 -5.32 9.47
N GLU A 256 16.18 -6.55 9.85
CA GLU A 256 16.11 -7.71 8.96
C GLU A 256 14.67 -7.96 8.48
N PHE A 257 14.58 -8.50 7.27
CA PHE A 257 13.34 -8.88 6.62
C PHE A 257 13.41 -10.32 6.15
N LEU A 258 12.25 -10.92 5.95
CA LEU A 258 12.06 -12.19 5.27
C LEU A 258 11.48 -11.91 3.89
N LEU A 259 12.07 -12.49 2.85
CA LEU A 259 11.61 -12.40 1.47
C LEU A 259 11.32 -13.81 0.93
N ALA A 260 10.16 -13.96 0.31
CA ALA A 260 9.72 -15.18 -0.34
C ALA A 260 9.36 -14.92 -1.81
N GLY A 261 8.74 -15.91 -2.44
CA GLY A 261 8.16 -15.74 -3.76
C GLY A 261 7.07 -16.76 -4.04
N LYS A 262 6.40 -16.56 -5.17
CA LYS A 262 5.33 -17.45 -5.62
C LYS A 262 5.94 -18.78 -6.04
N ARG A 263 5.62 -19.86 -5.31
CA ARG A 263 6.15 -21.23 -5.45
C ARG A 263 7.68 -21.32 -5.30
N TRP A 264 8.30 -20.35 -4.62
CA TRP A 264 9.71 -20.43 -4.27
C TRP A 264 9.88 -21.50 -3.18
N PRO A 265 10.80 -22.45 -3.32
CA PRO A 265 11.18 -23.34 -2.21
C PRO A 265 12.09 -22.62 -1.19
N ASP A 266 12.21 -21.31 -1.30
CA ASP A 266 13.20 -20.48 -0.63
C ASP A 266 12.51 -19.38 0.17
N LEU A 267 12.94 -19.23 1.43
CA LEU A 267 12.67 -18.06 2.24
C LEU A 267 14.02 -17.46 2.66
N TYR A 268 14.24 -16.19 2.34
CA TYR A 268 15.51 -15.52 2.61
C TYR A 268 15.35 -14.52 3.76
N ARG A 269 16.20 -14.64 4.78
CA ARG A 269 16.42 -13.56 5.73
C ARG A 269 17.45 -12.61 5.18
N VAL A 270 17.11 -11.34 5.07
CA VAL A 270 17.91 -10.33 4.39
C VAL A 270 18.04 -9.06 5.23
N THR A 271 19.10 -8.30 4.95
CA THR A 271 19.20 -6.87 5.27
C THR A 271 19.09 -6.07 3.98
N PHE A 272 18.66 -4.80 4.08
CA PHE A 272 18.74 -3.86 2.97
C PHE A 272 19.93 -2.93 3.17
N GLU A 273 20.91 -3.03 2.28
CA GLU A 273 22.19 -2.31 2.39
C GLU A 273 22.38 -1.37 1.19
N PRO A 274 23.12 -0.25 1.34
CA PRO A 274 23.47 0.62 0.22
C PRO A 274 24.09 -0.15 -0.93
N ALA A 275 23.60 0.09 -2.15
CA ALA A 275 24.21 -0.45 -3.35
C ALA A 275 25.62 0.15 -3.53
N ASP A 276 26.59 -0.66 -3.97
CA ASP A 276 28.00 -0.24 -4.10
C ASP A 276 28.13 1.07 -4.92
N GLY A 277 28.87 2.04 -4.38
CA GLY A 277 29.06 3.37 -4.99
C GLY A 277 28.31 4.52 -4.28
N GLN A 278 27.51 4.22 -3.26
CA GLN A 278 26.93 5.21 -2.34
C GLN A 278 27.46 5.01 -0.91
N SER A 279 28.77 5.15 -0.72
CA SER A 279 29.32 5.46 0.59
C SER A 279 29.34 6.98 0.74
N GLY A 280 28.52 7.50 1.67
CA GLY A 280 28.50 8.91 2.05
C GLY A 280 29.84 9.44 2.56
#